data_AF-A0A522U3X1-F1
#
_entry.id   AF-A0A522U3X1-F1
#
_cell.length_a   1.000
_cell.length_b   1.000
_cell.length_c   1.000
_cell.angle_alpha   90.00
_cell.angle_beta   90.00
_cell.angle_gamma   90.00
#
_symmetry.space_group_name_H-M   'P 1'
#
loop_
_entity.id
_entity.type
_entity.pdbx_description
1 polymer ?
#
loop_
_entity_poly.entity_id
_entity_poly.type
_entity_poly.pdbx_seq_one_letter_code
_entity_poly.pdbx_strand_id
1 'polypeptide(L)'
;MSAPPSPTIMVSGCVQPDSSNSHVYKPDRLEVLKPCIAVTGVIDFIRQERDGDFHIGLKLDSQFAGLVNACNATCLRGAEHGELVVEPVCMTTPTQGDAVSSCAGYHNPIRIPPVGSHVRMTGAYVLDLDHGWTEIHPLQEVDVI
;
A
#
# COMPACT_ATOMS: atom_id res chain seq x y z
N MET A 1 18.10 28.31 34.64
CA MET A 1 18.00 28.55 33.18
C MET A 1 17.48 27.25 32.57
N SER A 2 16.19 27.19 32.26
CA SER A 2 15.57 25.98 31.72
C SER A 2 15.88 25.90 30.23
N ALA A 3 16.39 24.75 29.78
CA ALA A 3 16.57 24.48 28.36
C ALA A 3 15.22 24.57 27.62
N PRO A 4 15.18 25.09 26.38
CA PRO A 4 13.98 25.02 25.57
C PRO A 4 13.68 23.54 25.26
N PRO A 5 12.40 23.13 25.16
CA PRO A 5 12.07 21.81 24.65
C PRO A 5 12.62 21.68 23.23
N SER A 6 13.33 20.58 22.95
CA SER A 6 13.71 20.23 21.58
C SER A 6 12.45 20.08 20.74
N PRO A 7 12.41 20.55 19.48
CA PRO A 7 11.31 20.26 18.59
C PRO A 7 11.26 18.75 18.39
N THR A 8 10.18 18.13 18.86
CA THR A 8 9.83 16.76 18.46
C THR A 8 9.61 16.82 16.95
N ILE A 9 10.54 16.26 16.17
CA ILE A 9 10.29 16.04 14.75
C ILE A 9 9.18 14.99 14.70
N MET A 10 7.95 15.46 14.49
CA MET A 10 6.90 14.63 13.95
C MET A 10 7.48 14.11 12.63
N VAL A 11 7.88 12.84 12.57
CA VAL A 11 8.01 12.19 11.27
C VAL A 11 6.60 12.22 10.75
N SER A 12 6.31 13.16 9.84
CA SER A 12 5.07 13.20 9.09
C SER A 12 4.97 11.85 8.40
N GLY A 13 4.21 10.97 9.03
CA GLY A 13 4.03 9.59 8.61
C GLY A 13 3.37 9.57 7.24
N CYS A 14 3.38 8.38 6.65
CA CYS A 14 2.68 8.13 5.42
C CYS A 14 1.22 8.67 5.48
N VAL A 15 0.61 8.96 4.33
CA VAL A 15 -0.81 9.29 4.25
C VAL A 15 -1.58 8.08 4.76
N GLN A 16 -2.44 8.31 5.76
CA GLN A 16 -3.23 7.24 6.35
C GLN A 16 -4.44 6.93 5.46
N PRO A 17 -4.92 5.68 5.42
CA PRO A 17 -6.05 5.32 4.56
C PRO A 17 -7.31 6.15 4.76
N ASP A 18 -7.62 6.52 5.99
CA ASP A 18 -8.81 7.29 6.37
C ASP A 18 -8.66 8.81 6.13
N SER A 19 -7.49 9.26 5.70
CA SER A 19 -7.24 10.68 5.44
C SER A 19 -7.99 11.14 4.20
N SER A 20 -8.53 12.36 4.23
CA SER A 20 -9.30 12.94 3.11
C SER A 20 -8.54 13.03 1.77
N ASN A 21 -7.22 12.94 1.79
CA ASN A 21 -6.33 12.97 0.62
C ASN A 21 -5.68 11.61 0.31
N SER A 22 -6.14 10.51 0.94
CA SER A 22 -5.62 9.17 0.71
C SER A 22 -6.05 8.58 -0.62
N HIS A 23 -7.21 9.03 -1.14
CA HIS A 23 -7.87 8.48 -2.32
C HIS A 23 -8.20 6.98 -2.25
N VAL A 24 -8.10 6.39 -1.06
CA VAL A 24 -8.48 5.00 -0.81
C VAL A 24 -10.00 4.86 -0.96
N TYR A 25 -10.42 3.91 -1.78
CA TYR A 25 -11.83 3.50 -1.84
C TYR A 25 -12.15 2.60 -0.62
N LYS A 26 -13.22 2.89 0.12
CA LYS A 26 -13.63 2.21 1.38
C LYS A 26 -12.49 2.08 2.42
N PRO A 27 -11.97 3.20 2.94
CA PRO A 27 -10.88 3.17 3.91
C PRO A 27 -11.26 2.51 5.25
N ASP A 28 -12.54 2.50 5.62
CA ASP A 28 -13.04 1.87 6.86
C ASP A 28 -12.76 0.36 6.91
N ARG A 29 -12.44 -0.29 5.78
CA ARG A 29 -12.06 -1.71 5.73
C ARG A 29 -10.60 -1.94 6.15
N LEU A 30 -9.78 -0.89 6.26
CA LEU A 30 -8.34 -1.01 6.48
C LEU A 30 -7.99 -0.72 7.94
N GLU A 31 -7.59 -1.77 8.67
CA GLU A 31 -7.04 -1.62 10.02
C GLU A 31 -5.55 -1.29 9.92
N VAL A 32 -5.14 -0.10 10.35
CA VAL A 32 -3.74 0.32 10.31
C VAL A 32 -2.93 -0.42 11.38
N LEU A 33 -2.03 -1.30 10.94
CA LEU A 33 -1.11 -2.04 11.81
C LEU A 33 0.16 -1.24 12.09
N LYS A 34 0.68 -0.54 11.06
CA LYS A 34 1.78 0.41 11.20
C LYS A 34 1.52 1.62 10.30
N PRO A 35 1.59 2.85 10.83
CA PRO A 35 1.20 4.04 10.09
C PRO A 35 2.10 4.31 8.87
N CYS A 36 3.35 3.84 8.90
CA CYS A 36 4.28 4.01 7.79
C CYS A 36 5.42 3.00 7.92
N ILE A 37 5.67 2.21 6.88
CA ILE A 37 6.83 1.31 6.78
C ILE A 37 7.49 1.45 5.42
N ALA A 38 8.77 1.09 5.35
CA ALA A 38 9.47 0.85 4.10
C ALA A 38 9.94 -0.62 4.07
N VAL A 39 9.63 -1.32 2.98
CA VAL A 39 10.01 -2.71 2.75
C VAL A 39 10.78 -2.83 1.45
N THR A 40 11.55 -3.91 1.30
CA THR A 40 12.21 -4.25 0.04
C THR A 40 11.79 -5.62 -0.44
N GLY A 41 11.81 -5.80 -1.76
CA GLY A 41 11.40 -7.04 -2.41
C GLY A 41 11.40 -6.94 -3.92
N VAL A 42 11.02 -8.03 -4.59
CA VAL A 42 10.94 -8.11 -6.06
C VAL A 42 9.48 -8.05 -6.49
N ILE A 43 9.16 -7.20 -7.45
CA ILE A 43 7.81 -7.15 -8.04
C ILE A 43 7.56 -8.43 -8.83
N ASP A 44 6.56 -9.22 -8.43
CA ASP A 44 6.20 -10.47 -9.10
C ASP A 44 5.10 -10.30 -10.14
N PHE A 45 4.08 -9.51 -9.80
CA PHE A 45 3.01 -9.17 -10.72
C PHE A 45 2.50 -7.75 -10.48
N ILE A 46 1.87 -7.19 -11.51
CA ILE A 46 1.15 -5.91 -11.45
C ILE A 46 -0.19 -6.16 -12.15
N ARG A 47 -1.28 -5.93 -11.43
CA ARG A 47 -2.64 -6.10 -11.95
C ARG A 47 -3.43 -4.82 -11.75
N GLN A 48 -4.21 -4.43 -12.75
CA GLN A 48 -5.14 -3.32 -12.63
C GLN A 48 -6.45 -3.81 -12.00
N GLU A 49 -6.92 -3.12 -10.97
CA GLU A 49 -8.20 -3.40 -10.31
C GLU A 49 -9.30 -2.44 -10.78
N ARG A 50 -10.55 -2.82 -10.56
CA ARG A 50 -11.72 -2.09 -11.08
C ARG A 50 -11.98 -0.77 -10.37
N ASP A 51 -11.51 -0.63 -9.14
CA ASP A 51 -11.56 0.62 -8.36
C ASP A 51 -10.52 1.65 -8.80
N GLY A 52 -9.66 1.31 -9.77
CA GLY A 52 -8.67 2.21 -10.34
C GLY A 52 -7.26 2.02 -9.77
N ASP A 53 -7.14 1.20 -8.73
CA ASP A 53 -5.88 0.92 -8.06
C ASP A 53 -5.08 -0.12 -8.85
N PHE A 54 -3.77 -0.22 -8.56
CA PHE A 54 -3.02 -1.41 -8.95
C PHE A 54 -2.85 -2.33 -7.76
N HIS A 55 -2.99 -3.63 -8.00
CA HIS A 55 -2.60 -4.66 -7.07
C HIS A 55 -1.23 -5.18 -7.48
N ILE A 56 -0.22 -4.92 -6.65
CA ILE A 56 1.16 -5.34 -6.89
C ILE A 56 1.50 -6.47 -5.92
N GLY A 57 1.94 -7.62 -6.46
CA GLY A 57 2.53 -8.69 -5.65
C GLY A 57 4.01 -8.42 -5.42
N LEU A 58 4.39 -8.10 -4.18
CA LEU A 58 5.79 -7.92 -3.79
C LEU A 58 6.32 -9.16 -3.06
N LYS A 59 7.26 -9.87 -3.70
CA LYS A 59 8.06 -10.91 -3.04
C LYS A 59 9.05 -10.26 -2.10
N LEU A 60 8.68 -10.20 -0.82
CA LEU A 60 9.48 -9.56 0.23
C LEU A 60 10.85 -10.19 0.40
N ASP A 61 11.86 -9.35 0.66
CA ASP A 61 13.15 -9.82 1.15
C ASP A 61 12.97 -10.52 2.51
N SER A 62 13.85 -11.47 2.82
CA SER A 62 13.70 -12.39 3.96
C SER A 62 13.55 -11.69 5.31
N GLN A 63 14.18 -10.54 5.50
CA GLN A 63 14.06 -9.71 6.71
C GLN A 63 12.64 -9.15 6.94
N PHE A 64 11.79 -9.12 5.92
CA PHE A 64 10.41 -8.64 5.95
C PHE A 64 9.37 -9.77 5.89
N ALA A 65 9.78 -11.04 5.80
CA ALA A 65 8.87 -12.18 5.62
C ALA A 65 7.75 -12.28 6.69
N GLY A 66 7.93 -11.68 7.88
CA GLY A 66 6.90 -11.61 8.92
C GLY A 66 5.77 -10.60 8.67
N LEU A 67 5.75 -9.91 7.53
CA LEU A 67 4.71 -8.93 7.15
C LEU A 67 3.61 -9.51 6.27
N VAL A 68 3.71 -10.77 5.87
CA VAL A 68 2.59 -11.49 5.23
C VAL A 68 1.93 -12.38 6.26
N ASN A 69 0.62 -12.58 6.12
CA ASN A 69 -0.15 -13.49 6.96
C ASN A 69 -0.61 -14.72 6.17
N ALA A 70 -1.32 -15.65 6.83
CA ALA A 70 -1.81 -16.86 6.18
C ALA A 70 -2.79 -16.57 5.02
N CYS A 71 -3.57 -15.49 5.11
CA CYS A 71 -4.50 -15.10 4.06
C CYS A 71 -3.81 -14.58 2.81
N ASN A 72 -2.63 -13.96 2.92
CA ASN A 72 -1.82 -13.59 1.74
C ASN A 72 -1.57 -14.80 0.83
N ALA A 73 -1.50 -16.02 1.37
CA ALA A 73 -1.24 -17.24 0.59
C ALA A 73 -2.46 -18.13 0.33
N THR A 74 -3.49 -18.08 1.18
CA THR A 74 -4.53 -19.15 1.21
C THR A 74 -5.98 -18.68 1.09
N CYS A 75 -6.25 -17.38 1.23
CA CYS A 75 -7.62 -16.87 1.10
C CYS A 75 -8.04 -16.79 -0.37
N LEU A 76 -9.35 -16.76 -0.68
CA LEU A 76 -9.89 -16.91 -2.04
C LEU A 76 -9.34 -15.93 -3.09
N ARG A 77 -8.66 -14.88 -2.63
CA ARG A 77 -7.98 -13.87 -3.47
C ARG A 77 -6.56 -13.55 -3.03
N GLY A 78 -6.04 -14.26 -2.01
CA GLY A 78 -4.73 -14.00 -1.40
C GLY A 78 -3.63 -14.11 -2.44
N ALA A 79 -2.78 -13.08 -2.51
CA ALA A 79 -1.72 -12.86 -3.51
C ALA A 79 -1.17 -14.13 -4.14
N GLU A 80 -0.99 -14.10 -5.48
CA GLU A 80 -0.90 -15.25 -6.37
C GLU A 80 0.06 -16.36 -5.91
N HIS A 81 1.05 -16.08 -5.06
CA HIS A 81 1.90 -17.05 -4.37
C HIS A 81 2.33 -16.69 -2.93
N GLY A 82 1.54 -15.90 -2.18
CA GLY A 82 1.84 -15.51 -0.80
C GLY A 82 2.62 -14.20 -0.62
N GLU A 83 2.68 -13.38 -1.67
CA GLU A 83 3.31 -12.06 -1.65
C GLU A 83 2.60 -11.06 -0.74
N LEU A 84 3.32 -10.00 -0.39
CA LEU A 84 2.69 -8.81 0.16
C LEU A 84 1.96 -8.08 -0.95
N VAL A 85 0.68 -7.80 -0.73
CA VAL A 85 -0.10 -6.92 -1.60
C VAL A 85 0.34 -5.48 -1.37
N VAL A 86 0.55 -4.74 -2.45
CA VAL A 86 0.87 -3.31 -2.39
C VAL A 86 -0.03 -2.57 -3.37
N GLU A 87 -0.79 -1.60 -2.87
CA GLU A 87 -1.79 -0.87 -3.65
C GLU A 87 -1.46 0.63 -3.74
N PRO A 88 -0.83 1.09 -4.84
CA PRO A 88 -0.94 2.49 -5.23
C PRO A 88 -2.35 2.76 -5.75
N VAL A 89 -3.00 3.75 -5.14
CA VAL A 89 -4.38 4.11 -5.46
C VAL A 89 -4.48 4.90 -6.77
N CYS A 90 -5.64 4.89 -7.43
CA CYS A 90 -5.97 5.79 -8.56
C CYS A 90 -4.92 5.84 -9.68
N MET A 91 -4.32 4.68 -9.99
CA MET A 91 -3.38 4.49 -11.10
C MET A 91 -4.09 4.50 -12.45
N THR A 92 -5.39 4.22 -12.48
CA THR A 92 -6.23 4.24 -13.68
C THR A 92 -7.61 4.81 -13.36
N THR A 93 -8.40 5.11 -14.40
CA THR A 93 -9.80 5.53 -14.21
C THR A 93 -10.62 4.35 -13.66
N PRO A 94 -11.29 4.51 -12.51
CA PRO A 94 -12.13 3.46 -11.95
C PRO A 94 -13.25 3.05 -12.92
N THR A 95 -13.48 1.76 -13.05
CA THR A 95 -14.62 1.18 -13.79
C THR A 95 -15.73 0.70 -12.85
N GLN A 96 -15.40 0.51 -11.57
CA GLN A 96 -16.34 0.23 -10.51
C GLN A 96 -17.06 1.52 -10.08
N GLY A 97 -18.39 1.54 -10.23
CA GLY A 97 -19.18 2.76 -10.10
C GLY A 97 -19.10 3.46 -8.74
N ASP A 98 -19.00 2.71 -7.64
CA ASP A 98 -18.92 3.26 -6.29
C ASP A 98 -17.48 3.66 -5.86
N ALA A 99 -16.47 3.36 -6.68
CA ALA A 99 -15.08 3.80 -6.47
C ALA A 99 -14.74 5.11 -7.22
N VAL A 100 -15.56 5.51 -8.20
CA VAL A 100 -15.29 6.68 -9.07
C VAL A 100 -15.00 7.95 -8.28
N SER A 101 -15.72 8.20 -7.18
CA SER A 101 -15.54 9.42 -6.38
C SER A 101 -14.20 9.48 -5.65
N SER A 102 -13.61 8.33 -5.28
CA SER A 102 -12.33 8.28 -4.57
C SER A 102 -11.18 8.84 -5.41
N CYS A 103 -11.23 8.64 -6.73
CA CYS A 103 -10.23 9.15 -7.67
C CYS A 103 -10.65 10.43 -8.40
N ALA A 104 -11.74 11.08 -7.99
CA ALA A 104 -12.25 12.26 -8.71
C ALA A 104 -11.24 13.42 -8.68
N GLY A 105 -10.74 13.79 -9.86
CA GLY A 105 -9.76 14.88 -10.00
C GLY A 105 -8.34 14.52 -9.53
N TYR A 106 -8.08 13.24 -9.23
CA TYR A 106 -6.78 12.76 -8.80
C TYR A 106 -6.29 11.62 -9.69
N HIS A 107 -5.00 11.67 -9.99
CA HIS A 107 -4.27 10.57 -10.62
C HIS A 107 -2.94 10.44 -9.88
N ASN A 108 -2.61 9.21 -9.51
CA ASN A 108 -1.42 8.96 -8.72
C ASN A 108 -0.15 9.17 -9.56
N PRO A 109 0.80 10.02 -9.10
CA PRO A 109 2.00 10.33 -9.88
C PRO A 109 3.07 9.24 -9.83
N ILE A 110 2.90 8.22 -8.99
CA ILE A 110 3.87 7.14 -8.81
C ILE A 110 4.08 6.40 -10.14
N ARG A 111 5.34 6.11 -10.47
CA ARG A 111 5.72 5.27 -11.60
C ARG A 111 6.16 3.91 -11.08
N ILE A 112 5.39 2.87 -11.38
CA ILE A 112 5.70 1.51 -10.92
C ILE A 112 6.80 0.91 -11.81
N PRO A 113 7.92 0.45 -11.23
CA PRO A 113 8.95 -0.29 -11.97
C PRO A 113 8.39 -1.59 -12.58
N PRO A 114 8.99 -2.11 -13.66
CA PRO A 114 8.50 -3.34 -14.29
C PRO A 114 8.64 -4.55 -13.35
N VAL A 115 7.81 -5.57 -13.60
CA VAL A 115 7.93 -6.91 -13.00
C VAL A 115 9.39 -7.40 -13.08
N GLY A 116 9.89 -7.97 -11.99
CA GLY A 116 11.28 -8.40 -11.82
C GLY A 116 12.21 -7.34 -11.22
N SER A 117 11.77 -6.09 -11.07
CA SER A 117 12.58 -5.05 -10.40
C SER A 117 12.69 -5.32 -8.90
N HIS A 118 13.89 -5.18 -8.33
CA HIS A 118 14.09 -5.08 -6.89
C HIS A 118 13.85 -3.63 -6.47
N VAL A 119 12.97 -3.46 -5.48
CA VAL A 119 12.45 -2.13 -5.12
C VAL A 119 12.38 -1.95 -3.62
N ARG A 120 12.45 -0.70 -3.19
CA ARG A 120 12.00 -0.25 -1.87
C ARG A 120 10.64 0.41 -2.03
N MET A 121 9.65 -0.02 -1.25
CA MET A 121 8.29 0.51 -1.26
C MET A 121 7.91 1.04 0.12
N THR A 122 7.34 2.25 0.17
CA THR A 122 6.95 2.94 1.41
C THR A 122 5.46 3.28 1.41
N GLY A 123 4.76 2.95 2.49
CA GLY A 123 3.34 3.28 2.66
C GLY A 123 2.78 2.82 4.02
N ALA A 124 1.48 3.02 4.21
CA ALA A 124 0.78 2.54 5.40
C ALA A 124 0.61 1.02 5.32
N TYR A 125 0.94 0.30 6.38
CA TYR A 125 0.78 -1.16 6.44
C TYR A 125 -0.46 -1.52 7.24
N VAL A 126 -1.37 -2.23 6.58
CA VAL A 126 -2.74 -2.44 7.04
C VAL A 126 -3.13 -3.91 6.96
N LEU A 127 -4.17 -4.27 7.70
CA LEU A 127 -4.96 -5.47 7.49
C LEU A 127 -6.23 -5.05 6.71
N ASP A 128 -6.46 -5.64 5.54
CA ASP A 128 -7.73 -5.49 4.84
C ASP A 128 -8.76 -6.44 5.46
N LEU A 129 -9.79 -5.88 6.09
CA LEU A 129 -10.82 -6.64 6.81
C LEU A 129 -11.82 -7.36 5.88
N ASP A 130 -11.94 -6.92 4.63
CA ASP A 130 -12.80 -7.57 3.63
C ASP A 130 -12.09 -8.79 3.00
N HIS A 131 -10.76 -8.72 2.86
CA HIS A 131 -9.95 -9.75 2.20
C HIS A 131 -9.17 -10.67 3.16
N GLY A 132 -8.83 -10.17 4.35
CA GLY A 132 -8.15 -10.88 5.43
C GLY A 132 -6.62 -10.90 5.34
N TRP A 133 -6.00 -10.36 4.29
CA TRP A 133 -4.53 -10.27 4.16
C TRP A 133 -3.98 -8.95 4.67
N THR A 134 -2.66 -8.92 4.88
CA THR A 134 -1.93 -7.70 5.13
C THR A 134 -1.36 -7.12 3.84
N GLU A 135 -1.30 -5.78 3.78
CA GLU A 135 -0.89 -5.05 2.58
C GLU A 135 -0.27 -3.70 2.91
N ILE A 136 0.39 -3.09 1.91
CA ILE A 136 0.70 -1.66 1.92
C ILE A 136 -0.37 -0.93 1.11
N HIS A 137 -1.19 -0.12 1.78
CA HIS A 137 -2.28 0.61 1.17
C HIS A 137 -2.55 1.90 1.97
N PRO A 138 -2.41 3.10 1.38
CA PRO A 138 -1.89 3.34 0.04
C PRO A 138 -0.35 3.24 -0.02
N LEU A 139 0.17 2.77 -1.17
CA LEU A 139 1.58 2.98 -1.52
C LEU A 139 1.83 4.46 -1.80
N GLN A 140 2.95 4.99 -1.32
CA GLN A 140 3.31 6.40 -1.48
C GLN A 140 4.62 6.64 -2.22
N GLU A 141 5.58 5.75 -2.05
CA GLU A 141 6.90 5.89 -2.65
C GLU A 141 7.40 4.52 -3.10
N VAL A 142 8.07 4.50 -4.25
CA VAL A 142 8.76 3.33 -4.78
C VAL A 142 10.06 3.77 -5.43
N ASP A 143 11.15 3.13 -5.03
CA ASP A 143 12.49 3.30 -5.59
C ASP A 143 13.01 1.97 -6.10
N VAL A 144 13.68 1.95 -7.25
CA VAL A 144 14.47 0.78 -7.68
C VAL A 144 15.79 0.78 -6.91
N ILE A 145 16.21 -0.38 -6.40
CA ILE A 145 17.43 -0.56 -5.60
C ILE A 145 18.35 -1.65 -6.15
#